data_AF-A0A3M2KZ46-F1
#
_entry.id   AF-A0A3M2KZ46-F1
#
_cell.length_a   1.000
_cell.length_b   1.000
_cell.length_c   1.000
_cell.angle_alpha   90.00
_cell.angle_beta   90.00
_cell.angle_gamma   90.00
#
_symmetry.space_group_name_H-M   'P 1'
#
loop_
_entity.id
_entity.type
_entity.pdbx_description
1 polymer ?
#
loop_
_entity_poly.entity_id
_entity_poly.type
_entity_poly.pdbx_seq_one_letter_code
_entity_poly.pdbx_strand_id
1 'polypeptide(L)'
;AARVPLPGGARVPAPGWAALGVLVLLATLPPVLAEGSWFAVLGALGYGIAAGLAAARPLRGRLDWLLPPLFRAGEYLTILLLAAHSEVNGALPAAFCLVAASAYHHYDTVYRLRGGAGAPPRWLVTATGGHEGRALAVTVAAALWPGGQGFTIALAVLAGAVALLVLGESIRFWISSQAPAVHDETGEPA
;
A
#
# COMPACT_ATOMS: atom_id res chain seq x y z
N ALA A 1 -14.76 39.34 1.78
CA ALA A 1 -13.56 39.23 2.62
C ALA A 1 -12.41 38.71 1.77
N ALA A 2 -11.43 39.56 1.45
CA ALA A 2 -10.24 39.18 0.70
C ALA A 2 -9.36 38.27 1.57
N ARG A 3 -9.03 37.07 1.08
CA ARG A 3 -8.10 36.17 1.78
C ARG A 3 -6.70 36.76 1.65
N VAL A 4 -6.12 37.16 2.78
CA VAL A 4 -4.70 37.53 2.88
C VAL A 4 -3.86 36.33 2.40
N PRO A 5 -2.97 36.48 1.41
CA PRO A 5 -2.04 35.41 1.04
C PRO A 5 -1.03 35.28 2.18
N LEU A 6 -1.13 34.18 2.94
CA LEU A 6 -0.11 33.84 3.93
C LEU A 6 1.25 33.69 3.21
N PRO A 7 2.35 34.22 3.78
CA PRO A 7 3.68 34.10 3.20
C PRO A 7 4.03 32.65 2.92
N GLY A 8 4.65 32.39 1.76
CA GLY A 8 5.07 31.07 1.31
C GLY A 8 6.19 30.48 2.16
N GLY A 9 5.87 29.99 3.35
CA GLY A 9 6.70 29.00 4.04
C GLY A 9 6.79 27.76 3.15
N ALA A 10 7.98 27.18 3.02
CA ALA A 10 8.23 25.98 2.22
C ALA A 10 7.25 24.87 2.65
N ARG A 11 6.16 24.70 1.89
CA ARG A 11 5.19 23.63 2.14
C ARG A 11 5.85 22.33 1.69
N VAL A 12 6.03 21.40 2.63
CA VAL A 12 6.57 20.06 2.33
C VAL A 12 5.77 19.44 1.16
N PRO A 13 6.43 19.06 0.05
CA PRO A 13 5.77 18.54 -1.14
C PRO A 13 5.18 17.14 -0.87
N ALA A 14 4.27 16.69 -1.74
CA ALA A 14 3.63 15.38 -1.64
C ALA A 14 4.62 14.21 -1.43
N PRO A 15 5.69 14.07 -2.25
CA PRO A 15 6.69 13.02 -2.06
C PRO A 15 7.48 13.18 -0.76
N GLY A 16 7.63 14.40 -0.22
CA GLY A 16 8.28 14.63 1.06
C GLY A 16 7.49 14.03 2.23
N TRP A 17 6.15 14.20 2.22
CA TRP A 17 5.26 13.55 3.19
C TRP A 17 5.24 12.03 3.03
N ALA A 18 5.18 11.54 1.79
CA ALA A 18 5.20 10.10 1.51
C ALA A 18 6.50 9.45 2.01
N ALA A 19 7.66 10.04 1.69
CA ALA A 19 8.96 9.55 2.14
C ALA A 19 9.09 9.60 3.66
N LEU A 20 8.66 10.69 4.31
CA LEU A 20 8.65 10.79 5.77
C LEU A 20 7.77 9.70 6.40
N GLY A 21 6.57 9.48 5.86
CA GLY A 21 5.66 8.44 6.35
C GLY A 21 6.27 7.05 6.25
N VAL A 22 6.87 6.71 5.12
CA VAL A 22 7.55 5.42 4.90
C VAL A 22 8.74 5.27 5.86
N LEU A 23 9.55 6.32 6.03
CA LEU A 23 10.67 6.30 6.97
C LEU A 23 10.19 6.06 8.40
N VAL A 24 9.15 6.78 8.86
CA VAL A 24 8.55 6.57 10.19
C VAL A 24 8.02 5.16 10.35
N LEU A 25 7.33 4.62 9.35
CA LEU A 25 6.82 3.26 9.36
C LEU A 25 7.95 2.24 9.52
N LEU A 26 8.96 2.29 8.66
CA LEU A 26 10.04 1.30 8.65
C LEU A 26 10.96 1.44 9.86
N ALA A 27 11.24 2.68 10.29
CA ALA A 27 12.07 2.96 11.44
C ALA A 27 11.43 2.55 12.77
N THR A 28 10.13 2.24 12.81
CA THR A 28 9.44 1.79 14.03
C THR A 28 9.24 0.28 14.11
N LEU A 29 9.69 -0.47 13.08
CA LEU A 29 9.56 -1.91 13.06
C LEU A 29 10.55 -2.59 14.03
N PRO A 30 10.19 -3.75 14.62
CA PRO A 30 11.04 -4.47 15.56
C PRO A 30 12.47 -4.79 15.07
N PRO A 31 12.73 -5.12 13.79
CA PRO A 31 14.09 -5.32 13.28
C PRO A 31 15.02 -4.10 13.40
N VAL A 32 14.46 -2.89 13.56
CA VAL A 32 15.21 -1.62 13.57
C VAL A 32 15.38 -1.06 14.98
N LEU A 33 14.32 -1.07 15.81
CA LEU A 33 14.36 -0.42 17.13
C LEU A 33 14.73 -1.33 18.30
N ALA A 34 14.75 -2.65 18.13
CA ALA A 34 14.87 -3.64 19.21
C ALA A 34 13.85 -3.44 20.37
N GLU A 35 12.87 -4.35 20.41
CA GLU A 35 11.77 -4.46 21.40
C GLU A 35 10.65 -3.39 21.41
N GLY A 36 9.41 -3.89 21.51
CA GLY A 36 8.17 -3.12 21.65
C GLY A 36 7.19 -3.32 20.49
N SER A 37 6.31 -4.32 20.59
CA SER A 37 5.42 -4.74 19.50
C SER A 37 4.41 -3.66 19.06
N TRP A 38 4.11 -2.71 19.93
CA TRP A 38 3.15 -1.62 19.69
C TRP A 38 3.75 -0.37 19.04
N PHE A 39 5.08 -0.20 19.01
CA PHE A 39 5.69 0.95 18.32
C PHE A 39 5.45 0.91 16.81
N ALA A 40 5.46 -0.28 16.21
CA ALA A 40 5.12 -0.47 14.81
C ALA A 40 3.69 0.01 14.49
N VAL A 41 2.75 -0.15 15.43
CA VAL A 41 1.37 0.34 15.29
C VAL A 41 1.34 1.87 15.30
N LEU A 42 2.08 2.51 16.22
CA LEU A 42 2.22 3.97 16.22
C LEU A 42 2.86 4.50 14.94
N GLY A 43 3.87 3.79 14.42
CA GLY A 43 4.48 4.07 13.13
C GLY A 43 3.50 3.97 11.96
N ALA A 44 2.65 2.93 11.94
CA ALA A 44 1.60 2.77 10.94
C ALA A 44 0.53 3.87 11.00
N LEU A 45 0.17 4.33 12.20
CA LEU A 45 -0.71 5.49 12.36
C LEU A 45 -0.05 6.77 11.84
N GLY A 46 1.22 7.00 12.18
CA GLY A 46 2.01 8.12 11.66
C GLY A 46 2.14 8.09 10.13
N TYR A 47 2.35 6.90 9.57
CA TYR A 47 2.34 6.67 8.14
C TYR A 47 0.99 6.99 7.50
N GLY A 48 -0.12 6.54 8.08
CA GLY A 48 -1.46 6.85 7.58
C GLY A 48 -1.74 8.35 7.55
N ILE A 49 -1.34 9.07 8.60
CA ILE A 49 -1.44 10.54 8.66
C ILE A 49 -0.58 11.18 7.56
N ALA A 50 0.69 10.78 7.44
CA ALA A 50 1.61 11.31 6.43
C ALA A 50 1.15 11.01 5.00
N ALA A 51 0.61 9.82 4.75
CA ALA A 51 0.01 9.44 3.48
C ALA A 51 -1.22 10.29 3.15
N GLY A 52 -2.11 10.53 4.12
CA GLY A 52 -3.24 11.45 3.95
C GLY A 52 -2.80 12.88 3.64
N LEU A 53 -1.76 13.36 4.32
CA LEU A 53 -1.17 14.67 4.05
C LEU A 53 -0.54 14.75 2.66
N ALA A 54 0.13 13.68 2.19
CA ALA A 54 0.68 13.58 0.85
C ALA A 54 -0.44 13.60 -0.22
N ALA A 55 -1.49 12.80 -0.01
CA ALA A 55 -2.64 12.69 -0.92
C ALA A 55 -3.46 13.99 -1.02
N ALA A 56 -3.47 14.81 0.03
CA ALA A 56 -4.13 16.11 0.05
C ALA A 56 -3.34 17.22 -0.70
N ARG A 57 -2.13 16.95 -1.18
CA ARG A 57 -1.32 17.94 -1.92
C ARG A 57 -1.69 17.98 -3.41
N PRO A 58 -1.60 19.16 -4.06
CA PRO A 58 -1.67 19.23 -5.51
C PRO A 58 -0.50 18.46 -6.16
N LEU A 59 -0.81 17.51 -7.04
CA LEU A 59 0.18 16.70 -7.75
C LEU A 59 0.65 17.43 -9.02
N ARG A 60 1.58 18.37 -8.87
CA ARG A 60 2.14 19.21 -9.97
C ARG A 60 3.67 19.20 -10.03
N GLY A 61 4.33 18.53 -9.09
CA GLY A 61 5.77 18.47 -8.95
C GLY A 61 6.41 17.37 -9.81
N ARG A 62 7.66 17.60 -10.21
CA ARG A 62 8.48 16.67 -11.01
C ARG A 62 8.74 15.33 -10.34
N LEU A 63 8.56 15.24 -9.02
CA LEU A 63 8.81 14.05 -8.21
C LEU A 63 7.51 13.37 -7.73
N ASP A 64 6.34 13.84 -8.14
CA ASP A 64 5.07 13.28 -7.66
C ASP A 64 4.82 11.86 -8.18
N TRP A 65 5.51 11.46 -9.25
CA TRP A 65 5.53 10.08 -9.73
C TRP A 65 6.14 9.09 -8.71
N LEU A 66 6.86 9.59 -7.68
CA LEU A 66 7.39 8.77 -6.59
C LEU A 66 6.33 8.33 -5.58
N LEU A 67 5.12 8.93 -5.57
CA LEU A 67 4.09 8.58 -4.60
C LEU A 67 3.74 7.07 -4.65
N PRO A 68 3.34 6.50 -5.82
CA PRO A 68 3.05 5.08 -5.90
C PRO A 68 4.19 4.15 -5.45
N PRO A 69 5.46 4.29 -5.93
CA PRO A 69 6.52 3.40 -5.50
C PRO A 69 6.88 3.55 -4.01
N LEU A 70 6.79 4.76 -3.43
CA LEU A 70 7.03 4.97 -2.00
C LEU A 70 5.99 4.23 -1.15
N PHE A 71 4.70 4.41 -1.44
CA PHE A 71 3.64 3.73 -0.67
C PHE A 71 3.68 2.21 -0.82
N ARG A 72 3.98 1.70 -2.03
CA ARG A 72 4.19 0.27 -2.27
C ARG A 72 5.37 -0.28 -1.47
N ALA A 73 6.51 0.43 -1.48
CA ALA A 73 7.68 0.03 -0.73
C ALA A 73 7.39 0.00 0.78
N GLY A 74 6.75 1.04 1.32
CA GLY A 74 6.35 1.10 2.73
C GLY A 74 5.44 -0.07 3.13
N GLU A 75 4.42 -0.35 2.34
CA GLU A 75 3.51 -1.47 2.58
C GLU A 75 4.23 -2.82 2.52
N TYR A 76 4.92 -3.12 1.40
CA TYR A 76 5.50 -4.45 1.16
C TYR A 76 6.64 -4.75 2.12
N LEU A 77 7.52 -3.77 2.38
CA LEU A 77 8.60 -3.96 3.34
C LEU A 77 8.06 -4.17 4.74
N THR A 78 7.02 -3.44 5.16
CA THR A 78 6.40 -3.66 6.48
C THR A 78 5.88 -5.08 6.63
N ILE A 79 5.14 -5.56 5.63
CA ILE A 79 4.56 -6.91 5.64
C ILE A 79 5.67 -7.98 5.68
N LEU A 80 6.66 -7.87 4.81
CA LEU A 80 7.73 -8.86 4.69
C LEU A 80 8.69 -8.84 5.87
N LEU A 81 9.07 -7.66 6.37
CA LEU A 81 9.99 -7.54 7.51
C LEU A 81 9.36 -8.07 8.80
N LEU A 82 8.08 -7.79 9.06
CA LEU A 82 7.38 -8.35 10.23
C LEU A 82 7.22 -9.87 10.12
N ALA A 83 6.89 -10.39 8.94
CA ALA A 83 6.80 -11.82 8.71
C ALA A 83 8.15 -12.53 8.87
N ALA A 84 9.22 -11.98 8.30
CA ALA A 84 10.57 -12.51 8.44
C ALA A 84 11.04 -12.47 9.90
N HIS A 85 10.82 -11.36 10.60
CA HIS A 85 11.21 -11.19 11.99
C HIS A 85 10.43 -12.08 12.97
N SER A 86 9.21 -12.50 12.62
CA SER A 86 8.40 -13.36 13.48
C SER A 86 9.03 -14.74 13.70
N GLU A 87 9.88 -15.19 12.77
CA GLU A 87 10.47 -16.54 12.73
C GLU A 87 9.43 -17.67 12.84
N VAL A 88 8.15 -17.39 12.56
CA VAL A 88 7.07 -18.38 12.57
C VAL A 88 6.93 -19.04 11.20
N ASN A 89 6.95 -20.37 11.19
CA ASN A 89 6.70 -21.16 9.98
C ASN A 89 5.37 -20.75 9.31
N GLY A 90 5.43 -20.51 7.99
CA GLY A 90 4.27 -20.13 7.19
C GLY A 90 3.93 -18.63 7.19
N ALA A 91 4.48 -17.82 8.11
CA ALA A 91 4.24 -16.37 8.12
C ALA A 91 4.75 -15.69 6.83
N LEU A 92 5.98 -16.02 6.41
CA LEU A 92 6.58 -15.44 5.20
C LEU A 92 5.83 -15.83 3.91
N PRO A 93 5.45 -17.10 3.67
CA PRO A 93 4.54 -17.46 2.57
C PRO A 93 3.20 -16.71 2.60
N ALA A 94 2.56 -16.59 3.77
CA ALA A 94 1.29 -15.87 3.89
C ALA A 94 1.45 -14.36 3.58
N ALA A 95 2.51 -13.75 4.08
CA ALA A 95 2.90 -12.37 3.77
C ALA A 95 3.17 -12.17 2.28
N PHE A 96 3.87 -13.12 1.64
CA PHE A 96 4.10 -13.09 0.19
C PHE A 96 2.79 -13.12 -0.58
N CYS A 97 1.82 -13.97 -0.20
CA CYS A 97 0.50 -14.00 -0.82
C CYS A 97 -0.23 -12.65 -0.69
N LEU A 98 -0.14 -11.98 0.46
CA LEU A 98 -0.73 -10.65 0.65
C LEU A 98 -0.06 -9.60 -0.25
N VAL A 99 1.27 -9.61 -0.34
CA VAL A 99 2.03 -8.74 -1.24
C VAL A 99 1.67 -9.02 -2.70
N ALA A 100 1.57 -10.29 -3.10
CA ALA A 100 1.20 -10.70 -4.45
C ALA A 100 -0.21 -10.22 -4.82
N ALA A 101 -1.20 -10.37 -3.93
CA ALA A 101 -2.55 -9.86 -4.15
C ALA A 101 -2.57 -8.33 -4.31
N SER A 102 -1.80 -7.62 -3.48
CA SER A 102 -1.67 -6.16 -3.55
C SER A 102 -0.96 -5.72 -4.83
N ALA A 103 0.10 -6.42 -5.24
CA ALA A 103 0.83 -6.17 -6.47
C ALA A 103 -0.05 -6.42 -7.71
N TYR A 104 -0.83 -7.50 -7.71
CA TYR A 104 -1.81 -7.76 -8.75
C TYR A 104 -2.82 -6.62 -8.86
N HIS A 105 -3.38 -6.12 -7.74
CA HIS A 105 -4.29 -4.97 -7.76
C HIS A 105 -3.66 -3.71 -8.38
N HIS A 106 -2.40 -3.43 -8.02
CA HIS A 106 -1.65 -2.32 -8.59
C HIS A 106 -1.40 -2.50 -10.08
N TYR A 107 -1.10 -3.72 -10.52
CA TYR A 107 -0.85 -4.05 -11.91
C TYR A 107 -2.13 -3.94 -12.76
N ASP A 108 -3.23 -4.49 -12.25
CA ASP A 108 -4.57 -4.35 -12.85
C ASP A 108 -4.93 -2.86 -13.05
N THR A 109 -4.69 -2.02 -12.05
CA THR A 109 -4.89 -0.57 -12.16
C THR A 109 -4.08 0.04 -13.32
N VAL A 110 -2.81 -0.35 -13.47
CA VAL A 110 -1.95 0.15 -14.57
C VAL A 110 -2.52 -0.25 -15.93
N TYR A 111 -2.99 -1.50 -16.09
CA TYR A 111 -3.52 -1.98 -17.36
C TYR A 111 -4.83 -1.29 -17.74
N ARG A 112 -5.73 -1.08 -16.79
CA ARG A 112 -6.97 -0.34 -17.05
C ARG A 112 -6.72 1.11 -17.44
N LEU A 113 -5.77 1.77 -16.78
CA LEU A 113 -5.38 3.14 -17.11
C LEU A 113 -4.72 3.23 -18.50
N ARG A 114 -3.82 2.29 -18.84
CA ARG A 114 -3.22 2.21 -20.19
C ARG A 114 -4.27 1.98 -21.28
N GLY A 115 -5.26 1.12 -21.02
CA GLY A 115 -6.37 0.86 -21.93
C GLY A 115 -7.46 1.94 -21.95
N GLY A 116 -7.27 3.09 -21.29
CA GLY A 116 -8.26 4.18 -21.27
C GLY A 116 -9.55 3.87 -20.49
N ALA A 117 -9.58 2.77 -19.74
CA ALA A 117 -10.76 2.28 -19.03
C ALA A 117 -10.96 2.92 -17.64
N GLY A 118 -9.97 3.71 -17.19
CA GLY A 118 -9.98 4.38 -15.90
C GLY A 118 -9.44 3.54 -14.74
N ALA A 119 -9.53 4.06 -13.53
CA ALA A 119 -9.08 3.38 -12.32
C ALA A 119 -10.15 2.40 -11.79
N PRO A 120 -9.75 1.37 -11.01
CA PRO A 120 -10.70 0.50 -10.31
C PRO A 120 -11.68 1.30 -9.42
N PRO A 121 -12.87 0.74 -9.14
CA PRO A 121 -13.90 1.44 -8.40
C PRO A 121 -13.44 1.72 -6.95
N ARG A 122 -13.76 2.92 -6.45
CA ARG A 122 -13.32 3.37 -5.11
C ARG A 122 -13.70 2.43 -3.98
N TRP A 123 -14.85 1.75 -4.09
CA TRP A 123 -15.30 0.81 -3.06
C TRP A 123 -14.30 -0.36 -2.85
N LEU A 124 -13.58 -0.76 -3.90
CA LEU A 124 -12.60 -1.84 -3.83
C LEU A 124 -11.38 -1.41 -3.00
N VAL A 125 -10.91 -0.17 -3.21
CA VAL A 125 -9.80 0.41 -2.43
C VAL A 125 -10.19 0.52 -0.96
N THR A 126 -11.41 0.98 -0.67
CA THR A 126 -11.90 1.07 0.72
C THR A 126 -12.11 -0.30 1.36
N ALA A 127 -12.66 -1.27 0.63
CA ALA A 127 -12.91 -2.62 1.14
C ALA A 127 -11.62 -3.41 1.40
N THR A 128 -10.57 -3.15 0.61
CA THR A 128 -9.23 -3.74 0.80
C THR A 128 -8.36 -2.95 1.78
N GLY A 129 -8.88 -1.87 2.37
CA GLY A 129 -8.23 -1.07 3.41
C GLY A 129 -7.14 -0.10 2.94
N GLY A 130 -6.91 0.03 1.62
CA GLY A 130 -5.77 0.81 1.12
C GLY A 130 -4.41 0.27 1.62
N HIS A 131 -3.32 0.97 1.27
CA HIS A 131 -1.99 0.55 1.70
C HIS A 131 -1.76 0.87 3.20
N GLU A 132 -2.36 1.94 3.69
CA GLU A 132 -2.30 2.41 5.07
C GLU A 132 -3.06 1.48 6.02
N GLY A 133 -4.28 1.06 5.67
CA GLY A 133 -5.07 0.17 6.50
C GLY A 133 -4.51 -1.25 6.55
N ARG A 134 -3.96 -1.75 5.43
CA ARG A 134 -3.27 -3.05 5.43
C ARG A 134 -1.98 -3.02 6.24
N ALA A 135 -1.16 -1.97 6.11
CA ALA A 135 0.02 -1.81 6.96
C ALA A 135 -0.36 -1.75 8.45
N LEU A 136 -1.40 -0.99 8.80
CA LEU A 136 -1.92 -0.94 10.17
C LEU A 136 -2.40 -2.31 10.65
N ALA A 137 -3.21 -3.01 9.86
CA ALA A 137 -3.73 -4.33 10.22
C ALA A 137 -2.59 -5.34 10.48
N VAL A 138 -1.55 -5.35 9.64
CA VAL A 138 -0.40 -6.24 9.82
C VAL A 138 0.43 -5.86 11.05
N THR A 139 0.68 -4.57 11.31
CA THR A 139 1.39 -4.15 12.53
C THR A 139 0.61 -4.51 13.79
N VAL A 140 -0.73 -4.34 13.79
CA VAL A 140 -1.59 -4.75 14.92
C VAL A 140 -1.57 -6.27 15.10
N ALA A 141 -1.65 -7.04 14.01
CA ALA A 141 -1.58 -8.50 14.09
C ALA A 141 -0.23 -8.98 14.65
N ALA A 142 0.88 -8.39 14.20
CA ALA A 142 2.21 -8.67 14.74
C ALA A 142 2.29 -8.31 16.24
N ALA A 143 1.63 -7.23 16.66
CA ALA A 143 1.60 -6.79 18.05
C ALA A 143 0.80 -7.71 18.98
N LEU A 144 -0.31 -8.25 18.49
CA LEU A 144 -1.22 -9.12 19.24
C LEU A 144 -0.71 -10.56 19.35
N TRP A 145 0.04 -11.05 18.36
CA TRP A 145 0.52 -12.44 18.30
C TRP A 145 2.04 -12.54 18.11
N PRO A 146 2.85 -12.02 19.05
CA PRO A 146 4.30 -12.16 18.97
C PRO A 146 4.71 -13.65 19.02
N GLY A 147 5.41 -14.13 17.98
CA GLY A 147 5.91 -15.51 17.89
C GLY A 147 4.84 -16.61 17.80
N GLY A 148 3.57 -16.26 17.62
CA GLY A 148 2.45 -17.21 17.61
C GLY A 148 1.88 -17.47 16.22
N GLN A 149 1.21 -18.62 16.05
CA GLN A 149 0.48 -18.96 14.81
C GLN A 149 -0.62 -17.96 14.46
N GLY A 150 -1.14 -17.20 15.43
CA GLY A 150 -2.16 -16.19 15.20
C GLY A 150 -1.76 -15.13 14.17
N PHE A 151 -0.47 -14.75 14.13
CA PHE A 151 0.03 -13.81 13.12
C PHE A 151 -0.02 -14.41 11.71
N THR A 152 0.42 -15.66 11.55
CA THR A 152 0.33 -16.40 10.28
C THR A 152 -1.10 -16.52 9.79
N ILE A 153 -2.04 -16.85 10.69
CA ILE A 153 -3.47 -16.95 10.36
C ILE A 153 -4.02 -15.59 9.92
N ALA A 154 -3.69 -14.52 10.65
CA ALA A 154 -4.13 -13.17 10.30
C ALA A 154 -3.63 -12.75 8.91
N LEU A 155 -2.34 -13.01 8.59
CA LEU A 155 -1.77 -12.76 7.27
C LEU A 155 -2.48 -13.57 6.18
N ALA A 156 -2.74 -14.85 6.42
CA ALA A 156 -3.41 -15.72 5.45
C ALA A 156 -4.85 -15.28 5.17
N VAL A 157 -5.60 -14.92 6.22
CA VAL A 157 -6.98 -14.39 6.10
C VAL A 157 -6.97 -13.07 5.34
N LEU A 158 -6.07 -12.15 5.68
CA LEU A 158 -5.96 -10.87 5.00
C LEU A 158 -5.57 -11.05 3.53
N ALA A 159 -4.60 -11.92 3.23
CA ALA A 159 -4.19 -12.26 1.87
C ALA A 159 -5.36 -12.82 1.06
N GLY A 160 -6.08 -13.81 1.61
CA GLY A 160 -7.23 -14.42 0.97
C GLY A 160 -8.35 -13.42 0.71
N ALA A 161 -8.70 -12.59 1.70
CA ALA A 161 -9.74 -11.57 1.57
C ALA A 161 -9.39 -10.53 0.48
N VAL A 162 -8.17 -10.00 0.49
CA VAL A 162 -7.69 -9.05 -0.53
C VAL A 162 -7.67 -9.70 -1.90
N ALA A 163 -7.14 -10.92 -2.02
CA ALA A 163 -7.09 -11.65 -3.28
C ALA A 163 -8.50 -11.89 -3.86
N LEU A 164 -9.45 -12.36 -3.04
CA LEU A 164 -10.82 -12.61 -3.49
C LEU A 164 -11.51 -11.34 -3.99
N LEU A 165 -11.38 -10.23 -3.25
CA LEU A 165 -11.99 -8.95 -3.64
C LEU A 165 -11.38 -8.42 -4.94
N VAL A 166 -10.05 -8.39 -5.02
CA VAL A 166 -9.33 -7.82 -6.17
C VAL A 166 -9.49 -8.69 -7.41
N LEU A 167 -9.30 -10.01 -7.29
CA LEU A 167 -9.46 -10.92 -8.42
C LEU A 167 -10.92 -10.99 -8.86
N GLY A 168 -11.86 -11.05 -7.92
CA GLY A 168 -13.29 -11.08 -8.23
C GLY A 168 -13.73 -9.83 -9.00
N GLU A 169 -13.32 -8.64 -8.57
CA GLU A 169 -13.63 -7.41 -9.27
C GLU A 169 -12.90 -7.32 -10.62
N SER A 170 -11.62 -7.73 -10.68
CA SER A 170 -10.83 -7.77 -11.91
C SER A 170 -11.46 -8.67 -12.97
N ILE A 171 -11.77 -9.91 -12.62
CA ILE A 171 -12.42 -10.86 -13.53
C ILE A 171 -13.76 -10.30 -14.02
N ARG A 172 -14.59 -9.78 -13.10
CA ARG A 172 -15.88 -9.18 -13.47
C ARG A 172 -15.70 -8.03 -14.46
N PHE A 173 -14.74 -7.15 -14.21
CA PHE A 173 -14.47 -6.01 -15.06
C PHE A 173 -13.97 -6.42 -16.45
N TRP A 174 -12.93 -7.26 -16.53
CA TRP A 174 -12.34 -7.63 -17.82
C TRP A 174 -13.30 -8.44 -18.70
N ILE A 175 -14.18 -9.25 -18.10
CA ILE A 175 -15.23 -9.96 -18.84
C ILE A 175 -16.31 -9.01 -19.39
N SER A 176 -16.65 -7.94 -18.66
CA SER A 176 -17.83 -7.11 -18.98
C SER A 176 -17.53 -5.78 -19.69
N SER A 177 -16.31 -5.25 -19.57
CA SER A 177 -15.99 -3.87 -19.95
C SER A 177 -15.79 -3.63 -21.44
N GLN A 178 -15.56 -4.69 -22.24
CA GLN A 178 -15.08 -4.58 -23.63
C GLN A 178 -13.83 -3.67 -23.75
N ALA A 179 -13.09 -3.47 -22.66
CA ALA A 179 -11.93 -2.59 -22.63
C ALA A 179 -10.83 -3.19 -23.52
N PRO A 180 -10.12 -2.38 -24.30
CA PRO A 180 -9.03 -2.86 -25.13
C PRO A 180 -7.92 -3.43 -24.24
N ALA A 181 -7.65 -4.71 -24.37
CA ALA A 181 -6.44 -5.33 -23.86
C ALA A 181 -5.28 -4.89 -24.76
N VAL A 182 -4.67 -3.75 -24.44
CA VAL A 182 -3.48 -3.29 -25.17
C VAL A 182 -2.36 -4.30 -24.91
N HIS A 183 -1.99 -5.05 -25.96
CA HIS A 183 -0.88 -5.97 -25.93
C HIS A 183 0.38 -5.22 -26.40
N ASP A 184 1.41 -5.15 -25.55
CA ASP A 184 2.72 -4.53 -25.88
C ASP A 184 3.53 -5.32 -26.93
N GLU A 185 2.93 -6.32 -27.59
CA GLU A 185 3.65 -7.26 -28.47
C GLU A 185 3.77 -6.81 -29.94
N THR A 186 3.28 -5.61 -30.32
CA THR A 186 3.38 -5.17 -31.74
C THR A 186 4.77 -4.67 -32.15
N GLY A 187 5.72 -4.52 -31.23
CA GLY A 187 7.12 -4.26 -31.57
C GLY A 187 7.39 -2.98 -32.39
N GLU A 188 6.42 -2.09 -32.55
CA GLU A 188 6.64 -0.81 -33.23
C GLU A 188 7.27 0.18 -32.25
N PRO A 189 8.44 0.76 -32.58
CA PRO A 189 9.05 1.79 -31.77
C PRO A 189 8.17 3.04 -31.77
N ALA A 190 7.98 3.62 -30.57
CA ALA A 190 7.36 4.91 -30.36
C ALA A 190 8.16 6.07 -30.98
#